data_AF-A0A1G9BTJ8-F1
#
_entry.id   AF-A0A1G9BTJ8-F1
#
_cell.length_a   1.000
_cell.length_b   1.000
_cell.length_c   1.000
_cell.angle_alpha   90.00
_cell.angle_beta   90.00
_cell.angle_gamma   90.00
#
_symmetry.space_group_name_H-M   'P 1'
#
loop_
_entity.id
_entity.type
_entity.pdbx_description
1 polymer ?
#
loop_
_entity_poly.entity_id
_entity_poly.type
_entity_poly.pdbx_seq_one_letter_code
_entity_poly.pdbx_strand_id
1 'polypeptide(L)'
;MSLVAAYVLAGELATHDDHVAAFAAYEKTVRPFAEQNQALATEGGGVVAPRTRQHLDACTAMLRTRTTLPSGAEGRVANRALALPDYEHAFVR
;
A
#
# COMPACT_ATOMS: atom_id res chain seq x y z
N MET A 1 1.59 -0.14 4.44
CA MET A 1 0.23 -0.69 4.36
C MET A 1 -0.30 -1.16 5.72
N SER A 2 0.46 -1.94 6.49
CA SER A 2 -0.04 -2.60 7.70
C SER A 2 -0.64 -1.68 8.76
N LEU A 3 -0.04 -0.50 9.00
CA LEU A 3 -0.58 0.48 9.96
C LEU A 3 -1.95 1.03 9.52
N VAL A 4 -2.08 1.39 8.25
CA VAL A 4 -3.34 1.88 7.68
C VAL A 4 -4.43 0.81 7.76
N ALA A 5 -4.10 -0.43 7.38
CA ALA A 5 -5.03 -1.55 7.47
C ALA A 5 -5.47 -1.83 8.92
N ALA A 6 -4.53 -1.83 9.87
CA ALA A 6 -4.85 -2.03 11.28
C ALA A 6 -5.76 -0.92 11.84
N TYR A 7 -5.49 0.34 11.48
CA TYR A 7 -6.32 1.49 11.89
C TYR A 7 -7.75 1.37 11.37
N VAL A 8 -7.92 1.10 10.07
CA VAL A 8 -9.25 0.95 9.47
C VAL A 8 -9.97 -0.27 10.06
N LEU A 9 -9.29 -1.41 10.22
CA LEU A 9 -9.90 -2.60 10.80
C LEU A 9 -10.39 -2.36 12.24
N ALA A 10 -9.56 -1.71 13.06
CA ALA A 10 -9.95 -1.37 14.44
C ALA A 10 -11.13 -0.40 14.47
N GLY A 11 -11.15 0.59 13.57
CA GLY A 11 -12.25 1.54 13.45
C GLY A 11 -13.56 0.88 13.03
N GLU A 12 -13.55 0.06 11.97
CA GLU A 12 -14.74 -0.64 11.51
C GLU A 12 -15.29 -1.62 12.55
N LEU A 13 -14.41 -2.30 13.30
CA LEU A 13 -14.81 -3.16 14.43
C LEU A 13 -15.38 -2.37 15.61
N ALA A 14 -14.97 -1.13 15.82
CA ALA A 14 -15.46 -0.29 16.91
C ALA A 14 -16.80 0.39 16.57
N THR A 15 -17.14 0.55 15.29
CA THR A 15 -18.35 1.25 14.82
C THR A 15 -19.49 0.33 14.40
N HIS A 16 -19.25 -0.98 14.28
CA HIS A 16 -20.26 -1.96 13.88
C HIS A 16 -20.54 -2.96 15.02
N ASP A 17 -21.82 -3.29 15.22
CA ASP A 17 -22.24 -4.30 16.20
C ASP A 17 -21.96 -5.75 15.72
N ASP A 18 -21.83 -5.94 14.40
CA ASP A 18 -21.54 -7.24 13.78
C ASP A 18 -20.20 -7.21 13.04
N HIS A 19 -19.32 -8.15 13.38
CA HIS A 19 -18.02 -8.35 12.76
C HIS A 19 -18.08 -8.66 11.26
N VAL A 20 -19.14 -9.31 10.75
CA VAL A 20 -19.26 -9.59 9.31
C VAL A 20 -19.48 -8.29 8.54
N ALA A 21 -20.36 -7.41 9.05
CA ALA A 21 -20.54 -6.07 8.50
C ALA A 21 -19.24 -5.24 8.59
N ALA A 22 -18.53 -5.29 9.72
CA ALA A 22 -17.25 -4.61 9.90
C ALA A 22 -16.19 -5.06 8.88
N PHE A 23 -16.05 -6.37 8.64
CA PHE A 23 -15.09 -6.90 7.68
C PHE A 23 -15.44 -6.52 6.24
N ALA A 24 -16.73 -6.51 5.88
CA ALA A 24 -17.17 -6.05 4.57
C ALA A 24 -16.86 -4.56 4.35
N ALA A 25 -17.08 -3.71 5.36
CA ALA A 25 -16.73 -2.30 5.32
C ALA A 25 -15.21 -2.08 5.22
N TYR A 26 -14.42 -2.78 6.05
CA TYR A 26 -12.97 -2.77 6.00
C TYR A 26 -12.44 -3.14 4.60
N GLU A 27 -12.95 -4.23 4.03
CA GLU A 27 -12.52 -4.70 2.71
C GLU A 27 -12.81 -3.65 1.65
N LYS A 28 -14.03 -3.10 1.63
CA LYS A 28 -14.44 -2.05 0.69
C LYS A 28 -13.53 -0.83 0.75
N THR A 29 -13.12 -0.43 1.96
CA THR A 29 -12.27 0.74 2.19
C THR A 29 -10.81 0.47 1.80
N VAL A 30 -10.25 -0.68 2.17
CA VAL A 30 -8.81 -0.95 2.03
C VAL A 30 -8.44 -1.56 0.68
N ARG A 31 -9.35 -2.27 0.00
CA ARG A 31 -9.07 -2.99 -1.25
C ARG A 31 -8.48 -2.10 -2.36
N PRO A 32 -9.06 -0.93 -2.71
CA PRO A 32 -8.49 -0.08 -3.78
C PRO A 32 -7.09 0.45 -3.44
N PHE A 33 -6.86 0.78 -2.17
CA PHE A 33 -5.57 1.23 -1.67
C PHE A 33 -4.52 0.12 -1.72
N ALA A 34 -4.88 -1.09 -1.31
CA ALA A 34 -4.01 -2.26 -1.37
C ALA A 34 -3.64 -2.60 -2.81
N GLU A 35 -4.62 -2.64 -3.73
CA GLU A 35 -4.41 -2.93 -5.15
C GLU A 35 -3.48 -1.90 -5.80
N GLN A 36 -3.66 -0.61 -5.52
CA GLN A 36 -2.78 0.43 -6.07
C GLN A 36 -1.34 0.31 -5.56
N ASN A 37 -1.14 0.00 -4.28
CA ASN A 37 0.21 -0.21 -3.73
C ASN A 37 0.86 -1.52 -4.25
N GLN A 38 0.06 -2.55 -4.50
CA GLN A 38 0.54 -3.81 -5.09
C GLN A 38 0.89 -3.68 -6.58
N ALA A 39 0.19 -2.82 -7.33
CA ALA A 39 0.53 -2.52 -8.72
C ALA A 39 1.95 -1.99 -8.86
N LEU A 40 2.39 -1.13 -7.93
CA LEU A 40 3.78 -0.63 -7.89
C LEU A 40 4.83 -1.74 -7.71
N ALA A 41 4.49 -2.80 -6.96
CA ALA A 41 5.39 -3.94 -6.80
C ALA A 41 5.50 -4.77 -8.10
N THR A 42 4.45 -4.77 -8.93
CA THR A 42 4.42 -5.45 -10.22
C THR A 42 5.20 -4.67 -11.27
N GLU A 43 5.01 -3.36 -11.33
CA GLU A 43 5.67 -2.46 -12.29
C GLU A 43 7.13 -2.17 -11.92
N GLY A 44 7.45 -2.00 -10.63
CA GLY A 44 8.81 -1.81 -10.11
C GLY A 44 9.62 -3.09 -9.90
N GLY A 45 8.99 -4.26 -10.08
CA GLY A 45 9.56 -5.57 -9.75
C GLY A 45 10.81 -5.94 -10.56
N GLY A 46 10.98 -5.42 -11.78
CA GLY A 46 12.16 -5.68 -12.60
C GLY A 46 13.46 -5.11 -12.01
N VAL A 47 13.36 -4.06 -11.20
CA VAL A 47 14.51 -3.38 -10.56
C VAL A 47 14.73 -3.89 -9.14
N VAL A 48 13.65 -4.04 -8.35
CA VAL A 48 13.73 -4.38 -6.92
C VAL A 48 13.85 -5.89 -6.69
N ALA A 49 13.23 -6.72 -7.53
CA ALA A 49 13.24 -8.17 -7.41
C ALA A 49 13.40 -8.85 -8.79
N PRO A 50 14.58 -8.76 -9.40
CA PRO A 50 14.84 -9.35 -10.72
C PRO A 50 14.62 -10.87 -10.67
N ARG A 51 13.76 -11.39 -11.56
CA ARG A 51 13.45 -12.83 -11.65
C ARG A 51 14.27 -13.58 -12.70
N THR A 52 15.05 -12.87 -13.51
CA THR A 52 15.89 -13.43 -14.57
C THR A 52 17.27 -12.79 -14.56
N ARG A 53 18.28 -13.49 -15.10
CA ARG A 53 19.63 -12.93 -15.27
C ARG A 53 19.63 -11.66 -16.12
N GLN A 54 18.85 -11.67 -17.21
CA GLN A 54 18.72 -10.49 -18.07
C GLN A 54 18.16 -9.27 -17.32
N HIS A 55 17.16 -9.45 -16.45
CA HIS A 55 16.64 -8.37 -15.62
C HIS A 55 17.68 -7.90 -14.59
N LEU A 56 18.45 -8.81 -14.01
CA LEU A 56 19.52 -8.47 -13.06
C LEU A 56 20.63 -7.65 -13.73
N ASP A 57 21.04 -8.05 -14.93
CA ASP A 57 22.09 -7.36 -15.71
C ASP A 57 21.63 -5.97 -16.13
N ALA A 58 20.38 -5.85 -16.61
CA ALA A 58 19.77 -4.55 -16.92
C ALA A 58 19.66 -3.64 -15.69
N CYS A 59 19.22 -4.18 -14.55
CA CYS A 59 19.16 -3.44 -13.29
C CYS A 59 20.55 -2.98 -12.83
N THR A 60 21.55 -3.86 -12.90
CA THR A 60 22.94 -3.56 -12.53
C THR A 60 23.54 -2.48 -13.42
N ALA A 61 23.33 -2.55 -14.74
CA ALA A 61 23.79 -1.53 -15.68
C ALA A 61 23.14 -0.17 -15.40
N MET A 62 21.82 -0.16 -15.17
CA MET A 62 21.06 1.04 -14.81
C MET A 62 21.54 1.67 -13.50
N LEU A 63 21.89 0.87 -12.48
CA LEU A 63 22.36 1.38 -11.20
C LEU A 63 23.78 1.96 -11.29
N ARG A 64 24.66 1.36 -12.09
CA ARG A 64 26.07 1.81 -12.25
C ARG A 64 26.22 3.17 -12.91
N THR A 65 25.28 3.56 -13.76
CA THR A 65 25.32 4.84 -14.49
C THR A 65 24.48 5.93 -13.82
N ARG A 66 23.85 5.63 -12.69
CA ARG A 66 22.87 6.52 -12.05
C ARG A 66 23.55 7.52 -11.11
N THR A 67 23.28 8.81 -11.34
CA THR A 67 23.75 9.92 -10.50
C THR A 67 22.70 10.46 -9.52
N THR A 68 21.42 10.08 -9.69
CA THR A 68 20.33 10.43 -8.78
C THR A 68 19.40 9.25 -8.53
N LEU A 69 18.87 9.14 -7.32
CA LEU A 69 17.80 8.18 -7.01
C LEU A 69 16.54 8.51 -7.83
N PRO A 70 15.76 7.51 -8.28
CA PRO A 70 14.46 7.75 -8.87
C PRO A 70 13.60 8.57 -7.91
N SER A 71 12.88 9.57 -8.42
CA SER A 71 11.86 10.22 -7.62
C SER A 71 10.80 9.18 -7.28
N GLY A 72 10.68 8.77 -6.02
CA GLY A 72 9.62 7.87 -5.55
C GLY A 72 8.23 8.53 -5.57
N ALA A 73 7.91 9.34 -6.59
CA ALA A 73 6.69 10.12 -6.71
C ALA A 73 5.46 9.21 -6.79
N GLU A 74 5.48 8.19 -7.65
CA GLU A 74 4.42 7.19 -7.76
C GLU A 74 4.24 6.41 -6.44
N GLY A 75 5.35 6.00 -5.82
CA GLY A 75 5.34 5.41 -4.47
C GLY A 75 4.72 6.31 -3.41
N ARG A 76 4.99 7.62 -3.44
CA ARG A 76 4.38 8.59 -2.52
C ARG A 76 2.88 8.78 -2.78
N VAL A 77 2.46 8.77 -4.03
CA VAL A 77 1.03 8.87 -4.40
C VAL A 77 0.27 7.66 -3.88
N ALA A 78 0.73 6.44 -4.18
CA ALA A 78 0.06 5.22 -3.74
C ALA A 78 0.04 5.08 -2.21
N ASN A 79 1.14 5.42 -1.52
CA ASN A 79 1.19 5.36 -0.04
C ASN A 79 0.22 6.34 0.64
N ARG A 80 -0.26 7.36 -0.08
CA ARG A 80 -1.17 8.41 0.43
C ARG A 80 -2.57 8.35 -0.19
N ALA A 81 -2.86 7.32 -0.99
CA ALA A 81 -4.07 7.27 -1.78
C ALA A 81 -5.35 7.02 -0.98
N LEU A 82 -5.24 6.50 0.25
CA LEU A 82 -6.36 6.37 1.16
C LEU A 82 -6.46 7.61 2.06
N ALA A 83 -7.54 8.37 1.93
CA ALA A 83 -7.95 9.29 2.98
C ALA A 83 -8.45 8.46 4.17
N LEU A 84 -7.83 8.63 5.34
CA LEU A 84 -8.18 7.85 6.53
C LEU A 84 -9.58 8.26 7.02
N PRO A 85 -10.49 7.30 7.25
CA PRO A 85 -11.76 7.58 7.90
C PRO A 85 -11.54 8.06 9.33
N ASP A 86 -12.45 8.89 9.84
CA ASP A 86 -12.39 9.37 11.22
C ASP A 86 -13.15 8.42 12.15
N TYR A 87 -12.42 7.85 13.12
CA TYR A 87 -12.96 6.96 14.15
C TYR A 87 -12.78 7.52 15.57
N GLU A 88 -12.44 8.80 15.74
CA GLU A 88 -12.23 9.42 17.06
C GLU A 88 -13.40 9.16 18.01
N HIS A 89 -14.63 9.26 17.51
CA HIS A 89 -15.84 9.00 18.30
C HIS A 89 -16.01 7.54 18.73
N ALA A 90 -15.37 6.59 18.05
CA ALA A 90 -15.46 5.16 18.35
C ALA A 90 -14.47 4.71 19.43
N PHE A 91 -13.38 5.46 19.64
CA PHE A 91 -12.32 5.10 20.59
C PHE A 91 -12.39 5.85 21.93
N VAL A 92 -13.23 6.88 22.07
CA VAL A 92 -13.38 7.70 23.30
C VAL A 92 -14.45 7.13 24.25
N ARG A 93 -14.50 5.80 24.43
CA ARG A 93 -15.46 5.15 25.34
C ARG A 93 -14.98 5.09 26.78
#